data_AF-A0A2Z5MTH1-F1
#
_entry.id   AF-A0A2Z5MTH1-F1
#
_cell.length_a   1.000
_cell.length_b   1.000
_cell.length_c   1.000
_cell.angle_alpha   90.00
_cell.angle_beta   90.00
_cell.angle_gamma   90.00
#
_symmetry.space_group_name_H-M   'P 1'
#
loop_
_entity.id
_entity.type
_entity.pdbx_description
1 polymer ?
#
loop_
_entity_poly.entity_id
_entity_poly.type
_entity_poly.pdbx_seq_one_letter_code
_entity_poly.pdbx_strand_id
1 'polypeptide(L)'
;MELPDWLAFEDWDMWCEQREAKHKDAPWTRPAATVSIRKLTKLRSLGQDPKACIEEAVLRGWTGLFPLKGDVAATSSGSGTTVAPDWWKTASGIRERGKQLGIDEKPNQVFEQFKARVFKVAGPGEWMEDMLRTVSRESEERYEALYAFFNDIPRDQGAQQAAE
;
A
#
# COMPACT_ATOMS: atom_id res chain seq x y z
N MET A 1 -17.63 -1.98 16.68
CA MET A 1 -17.66 -2.04 15.20
C MET A 1 -18.17 -3.41 14.87
N GLU A 2 -19.08 -3.52 13.90
CA GLU A 2 -19.68 -4.79 13.53
C GLU A 2 -18.84 -5.41 12.41
N LEU A 3 -18.43 -6.65 12.60
CA LEU A 3 -17.71 -7.41 11.57
C LEU A 3 -18.71 -8.01 10.59
N PRO A 4 -18.40 -8.00 9.28
CA PRO A 4 -19.26 -8.65 8.29
C PRO A 4 -19.31 -10.16 8.52
N ASP A 5 -20.45 -10.79 8.21
CA ASP A 5 -20.66 -12.24 8.39
C ASP A 5 -19.69 -13.14 7.60
N TRP A 6 -19.03 -12.58 6.57
CA TRP A 6 -18.05 -13.29 5.75
C TRP A 6 -16.62 -13.22 6.31
N LEU A 7 -16.37 -12.40 7.33
CA LEU A 7 -15.05 -12.23 7.94
C LEU A 7 -15.09 -12.82 9.35
N ALA A 8 -14.34 -13.90 9.57
CA ALA A 8 -14.24 -14.47 10.91
C ALA A 8 -13.55 -13.48 11.85
N PHE A 9 -14.00 -13.47 13.10
CA PHE A 9 -13.38 -12.65 14.14
C PHE A 9 -11.90 -12.97 14.29
N GLU A 10 -11.52 -14.26 14.26
CA GLU A 10 -10.14 -14.73 14.40
C GLU A 10 -9.21 -14.18 13.30
N ASP A 11 -9.67 -14.19 12.04
CA ASP A 11 -8.89 -13.64 10.92
C ASP A 11 -8.74 -12.11 11.06
N TRP A 12 -9.81 -11.44 11.51
CA TRP A 12 -9.78 -10.00 11.73
C TRP A 12 -8.91 -9.58 12.92
N ASP A 13 -8.94 -10.35 14.01
CA ASP A 13 -8.12 -10.16 15.20
C ASP A 13 -6.64 -10.29 14.85
N MET A 14 -6.27 -11.30 14.06
CA MET A 14 -4.92 -11.48 13.52
C MET A 14 -4.42 -10.25 12.75
N TRP A 15 -5.28 -9.62 11.95
CA TRP A 15 -4.95 -8.37 11.27
C TRP A 15 -4.77 -7.19 12.22
N CYS A 16 -5.59 -7.11 13.28
CA CYS A 16 -5.50 -6.06 14.28
C CYS A 16 -4.20 -6.19 15.11
N GLU A 17 -3.89 -7.39 15.60
CA GLU A 17 -2.65 -7.68 16.33
C GLU A 17 -1.41 -7.31 15.51
N GLN A 18 -1.41 -7.69 14.22
CA GLN A 18 -0.33 -7.32 13.29
C GLN A 18 -0.19 -5.80 13.15
N ARG A 19 -1.31 -5.06 13.04
CA ARG A 19 -1.28 -3.60 12.92
C ARG A 19 -0.77 -2.95 14.19
N GLU A 20 -1.20 -3.40 15.36
CA GLU A 20 -0.73 -2.91 16.65
C GLU A 20 0.76 -3.23 16.86
N ALA A 21 1.22 -4.42 16.46
CA ALA A 21 2.63 -4.80 16.55
C ALA A 21 3.53 -3.95 15.64
N LYS A 22 3.04 -3.54 14.46
CA LYS A 22 3.78 -2.71 13.49
C LYS A 22 3.71 -1.22 13.77
N HIS A 23 2.69 -0.75 14.50
CA HIS A 23 2.46 0.66 14.77
C HIS A 23 2.34 0.90 16.27
N LYS A 24 3.43 0.67 17.00
CA LYS A 24 3.48 0.89 18.46
C LYS A 24 3.25 2.35 18.84
N ASP A 25 3.67 3.28 17.99
CA ASP A 25 3.57 4.73 18.21
C ASP A 25 2.30 5.36 17.61
N ALA A 26 1.60 4.67 16.72
CA ALA A 26 0.37 5.17 16.10
C ALA A 26 -0.83 4.29 16.49
N PRO A 27 -1.80 4.82 17.28
CA PRO A 27 -2.88 4.01 17.82
C PRO A 27 -3.75 3.41 16.71
N TRP A 28 -4.11 2.13 16.86
CA TRP A 28 -5.08 1.49 15.98
C TRP A 28 -6.45 2.15 16.17
N THR A 29 -6.92 2.85 15.13
CA THR A 29 -8.13 3.67 15.21
C THR A 29 -9.33 2.99 14.55
N ARG A 30 -10.54 3.27 15.07
CA ARG A 30 -11.81 2.82 14.44
C ARG A 30 -11.94 3.20 12.95
N PRO A 31 -11.51 4.40 12.50
CA PRO A 31 -11.44 4.73 11.08
C PRO A 31 -10.53 3.79 10.29
N ALA A 32 -9.36 3.45 10.81
CA ALA A 32 -8.43 2.52 10.14
C ALA A 32 -9.04 1.12 9.99
N ALA A 33 -9.71 0.62 11.05
CA ALA A 33 -10.50 -0.59 10.99
C ALA A 33 -11.58 -0.53 9.89
N THR A 34 -12.25 0.62 9.73
CA THR A 34 -13.31 0.81 8.72
C THR A 34 -12.74 0.72 7.31
N VAL A 35 -11.60 1.37 7.09
CA VAL A 35 -10.92 1.37 5.78
C VAL A 35 -10.40 -0.02 5.44
N SER A 36 -9.85 -0.75 6.42
CA SER A 36 -9.41 -2.14 6.24
C SER A 36 -10.56 -3.06 5.84
N ILE A 37 -11.72 -2.99 6.50
CA ILE A 37 -12.90 -3.78 6.10
C ILE A 37 -13.36 -3.40 4.69
N ARG A 38 -13.44 -2.10 4.37
CA ARG A 38 -13.80 -1.66 3.00
C ARG A 38 -12.83 -2.19 1.94
N LYS A 39 -11.54 -2.27 2.26
CA LYS A 39 -10.50 -2.83 1.38
C LYS A 39 -10.72 -4.33 1.17
N LEU A 40 -10.94 -5.09 2.24
CA LEU A 40 -11.25 -6.53 2.17
C LEU A 40 -12.53 -6.79 1.38
N THR A 41 -13.59 -5.99 1.58
CA THR A 41 -14.81 -6.08 0.77
C THR A 41 -14.51 -5.90 -0.71
N LYS A 42 -13.66 -4.93 -1.07
CA LYS A 42 -13.26 -4.71 -2.47
C LYS A 42 -12.46 -5.90 -3.02
N LEU A 43 -11.51 -6.43 -2.26
CA LEU A 43 -10.75 -7.62 -2.64
C LEU A 43 -11.68 -8.82 -2.85
N ARG A 44 -12.63 -9.03 -1.94
CA ARG A 44 -13.67 -10.05 -2.05
C ARG A 44 -14.51 -9.90 -3.32
N SER A 45 -14.95 -8.70 -3.65
CA SER A 45 -15.68 -8.43 -4.90
C SER A 45 -14.85 -8.71 -6.16
N LEU A 46 -13.52 -8.71 -6.06
CA LEU A 46 -12.61 -9.10 -7.14
C LEU A 46 -12.36 -10.62 -7.17
N GLY A 47 -13.06 -11.41 -6.34
CA GLY A 47 -12.89 -12.86 -6.23
C GLY A 47 -11.73 -13.28 -5.33
N GLN A 48 -11.12 -12.36 -4.59
CA GLN A 48 -10.05 -12.68 -3.65
C GLN A 48 -10.61 -13.20 -2.34
N ASP A 49 -9.92 -14.17 -1.75
CA ASP A 49 -10.23 -14.64 -0.41
C ASP A 49 -9.71 -13.64 0.65
N PRO A 50 -10.59 -13.01 1.45
CA PRO A 50 -10.19 -12.00 2.43
C PRO A 50 -9.25 -12.55 3.51
N LYS A 51 -9.47 -13.82 3.91
CA LYS A 51 -8.65 -14.48 4.92
C LYS A 51 -7.24 -14.69 4.41
N ALA A 52 -7.09 -15.28 3.23
CA ALA A 52 -5.77 -15.50 2.65
C ALA A 52 -5.02 -14.18 2.39
N CYS A 53 -5.72 -13.09 2.05
CA CYS A 53 -5.11 -11.75 1.96
C CYS A 53 -4.56 -11.25 3.30
N ILE A 54 -5.24 -11.54 4.42
CA ILE A 54 -4.77 -11.22 5.77
C ILE A 54 -3.56 -12.09 6.13
N GLU A 55 -3.64 -13.41 5.92
CA GLU A 55 -2.56 -14.35 6.24
C GLU A 55 -1.26 -13.98 5.50
N GLU A 56 -1.35 -13.65 4.21
CA GLU A 56 -0.20 -13.20 3.42
C GLU A 56 0.34 -11.85 3.91
N ALA A 57 -0.54 -10.92 4.29
CA ALA A 57 -0.12 -9.64 4.87
C ALA A 57 0.61 -9.83 6.21
N VAL A 58 0.13 -10.71 7.07
CA VAL A 58 0.75 -11.05 8.35
C VAL A 58 2.11 -11.74 8.11
N LEU A 59 2.13 -12.76 7.23
CA LEU A 59 3.33 -13.51 6.87
C LEU A 59 4.46 -12.60 6.35
N ARG A 60 4.11 -11.65 5.49
CA ARG A 60 5.07 -10.72 4.88
C ARG A 60 5.35 -9.48 5.74
N GLY A 61 4.59 -9.30 6.81
CA GLY A 61 4.73 -8.14 7.68
C GLY A 61 4.19 -6.85 7.09
N TRP A 62 3.25 -6.94 6.15
CA TRP A 62 2.64 -5.81 5.45
C TRP A 62 1.79 -4.95 6.39
N THR A 63 1.80 -3.64 6.15
CA THR A 63 0.98 -2.65 6.88
C THR A 63 -0.33 -2.33 6.15
N GLY A 64 -0.60 -2.99 5.03
CA GLY A 64 -1.85 -2.92 4.27
C GLY A 64 -2.34 -4.29 3.77
N LEU A 65 -3.59 -4.34 3.33
CA LEU A 65 -4.24 -5.54 2.80
C LEU A 65 -4.26 -5.49 1.26
N PHE A 66 -3.67 -6.51 0.64
CA PHE A 66 -3.37 -6.56 -0.79
C PHE A 66 -3.90 -7.85 -1.43
N PRO A 67 -4.18 -7.84 -2.74
CA PRO A 67 -4.58 -9.07 -3.44
C PRO A 67 -3.42 -10.07 -3.49
N LEU A 68 -3.76 -11.35 -3.40
CA LEU A 68 -2.85 -12.47 -3.54
C LEU A 68 -2.37 -12.59 -5.00
N LYS A 69 -1.06 -12.77 -5.16
CA LYS A 69 -0.44 -12.93 -6.47
C LYS A 69 -0.73 -14.35 -6.99
N GLY A 70 -1.85 -14.49 -7.70
CA GLY A 70 -2.27 -15.76 -8.31
C GLY A 70 -3.77 -15.85 -8.58
N ASP A 71 -4.59 -15.20 -7.75
CA ASP A 71 -6.05 -15.36 -7.75
C ASP A 71 -6.83 -14.17 -8.32
N VAL A 72 -6.15 -13.12 -8.79
CA VAL A 72 -6.79 -12.17 -9.70
C VAL A 72 -6.91 -12.92 -11.02
N ALA A 73 -8.00 -13.65 -11.16
CA ALA A 73 -8.38 -14.37 -12.36
C ALA A 73 -7.97 -13.56 -13.59
N ALA A 74 -7.19 -14.23 -14.44
CA ALA A 74 -6.68 -13.83 -15.73
C ALA A 74 -7.68 -13.06 -16.61
N THR A 75 -8.01 -11.82 -16.24
CA THR A 75 -8.70 -10.83 -17.08
C THR A 75 -7.72 -9.72 -17.37
N SER A 76 -6.60 -10.13 -17.95
CA SER A 76 -5.73 -9.31 -18.78
C SER A 76 -5.09 -10.25 -19.80
N SER A 77 -5.92 -11.00 -20.53
CA SER A 77 -5.54 -11.46 -21.86
C SER A 77 -5.51 -10.21 -22.76
N GLY A 78 -4.34 -9.58 -22.81
CA GLY A 78 -4.04 -8.46 -23.67
C GLY A 78 -2.53 -8.27 -23.69
N SER A 79 -1.89 -8.78 -24.74
CA SER A 79 -0.47 -8.63 -25.04
C SER A 79 0.07 -7.23 -24.72
N GLY A 80 1.18 -7.14 -23.98
CA GLY A 80 1.88 -5.88 -23.77
C GLY A 80 2.95 -5.98 -22.69
N THR A 81 4.18 -6.30 -23.12
CA THR A 81 5.47 -6.18 -22.41
C THR A 81 5.45 -6.50 -20.92
N THR A 82 5.96 -7.68 -20.56
CA THR A 82 6.40 -7.99 -19.20
C THR A 82 7.28 -6.86 -18.69
N VAL A 83 6.71 -5.98 -17.87
CA VAL A 83 7.49 -5.00 -17.13
C VAL A 83 8.46 -5.81 -16.29
N ALA A 84 9.77 -5.59 -16.47
CA ALA A 84 10.81 -6.36 -15.81
C ALA A 84 10.51 -6.46 -14.30
N PRO A 85 10.82 -7.60 -13.64
CA PRO A 85 10.47 -7.85 -12.24
C PRO A 85 11.07 -6.85 -11.24
N ASP A 86 11.83 -5.85 -11.70
CA ASP A 86 12.54 -4.83 -10.93
C ASP A 86 12.37 -3.42 -11.50
N TRP A 87 11.33 -3.15 -12.28
CA TRP A 87 11.15 -1.87 -12.98
C TRP A 87 11.20 -0.64 -12.07
N TRP A 88 10.83 -0.80 -10.80
CA TRP A 88 10.85 0.27 -9.80
C TRP A 88 12.24 0.57 -9.23
N LYS A 89 13.24 -0.26 -9.53
CA LYS A 89 14.62 -0.09 -9.07
C LYS A 89 15.42 0.88 -9.95
N THR A 90 14.95 1.19 -11.15
CA THR A 90 15.67 2.07 -12.09
C THR A 90 14.82 3.27 -12.49
N ALA A 91 15.48 4.41 -12.72
CA ALA A 91 14.78 5.62 -13.14
C ALA A 91 14.05 5.44 -14.47
N SER A 92 14.67 4.72 -15.43
CA SER A 92 14.08 4.41 -16.73
C SER A 92 12.83 3.54 -16.62
N GLY A 93 12.84 2.51 -15.76
CA GLY A 93 11.68 1.65 -15.56
C GLY A 93 10.51 2.38 -14.90
N ILE A 94 10.78 3.27 -13.93
CA ILE A 94 9.76 4.13 -13.31
C ILE A 94 9.13 5.08 -14.35
N ARG A 95 9.95 5.67 -15.23
CA ARG A 95 9.45 6.55 -16.32
C ARG A 95 8.58 5.80 -17.31
N GLU A 96 9.01 4.63 -17.74
CA GLU A 96 8.25 3.78 -18.66
C GLU A 96 6.90 3.37 -18.03
N ARG A 97 6.91 2.97 -16.76
CA ARG A 97 5.68 2.65 -16.03
C ARG A 97 4.79 3.89 -15.82
N GLY A 98 5.37 5.05 -15.53
CA GLY A 98 4.63 6.31 -15.46
C GLY A 98 3.89 6.61 -16.76
N LYS A 99 4.56 6.45 -17.90
CA LYS A 99 3.96 6.61 -19.22
C LYS A 99 2.83 5.59 -19.48
N GLN A 100 3.02 4.33 -19.09
CA GLN A 100 1.97 3.30 -19.18
C GLN A 100 0.73 3.63 -18.33
N LEU A 101 0.92 4.33 -17.21
CA LEU A 101 -0.13 4.77 -16.30
C LEU A 101 -0.70 6.16 -16.63
N GLY A 102 -0.26 6.79 -17.73
CA GLY A 102 -0.69 8.12 -18.14
C GLY A 102 -0.19 9.26 -17.22
N ILE A 103 0.98 9.08 -16.61
CA ILE A 103 1.61 10.08 -15.74
C ILE A 103 2.82 10.67 -16.47
N ASP A 104 2.71 11.93 -16.86
CA ASP A 104 3.81 12.68 -17.45
C ASP A 104 4.73 13.28 -16.37
N GLU A 105 6.04 13.12 -16.57
CA GLU A 105 7.08 13.79 -15.79
C GLU A 105 7.11 15.27 -16.17
N LYS A 106 6.94 16.17 -15.18
CA LYS A 106 6.99 17.62 -15.43
C LYS A 106 8.44 18.12 -15.43
N PRO A 107 8.80 19.10 -16.28
CA PRO A 107 10.18 19.56 -16.44
C PRO A 107 10.84 20.19 -15.20
N ASN A 108 10.05 20.69 -14.23
CA ASN A 108 10.53 21.26 -12.96
C ASN A 108 10.18 20.38 -11.75
N GLN A 109 9.84 19.11 -11.95
CA GLN A 109 9.46 18.19 -10.87
C GLN A 109 10.66 17.39 -10.38
N VAL A 110 10.79 17.26 -9.06
CA VAL A 110 11.77 16.37 -8.44
C VAL A 110 11.40 14.92 -8.74
N PHE A 111 12.38 14.12 -9.17
CA PHE A 111 12.16 12.73 -9.57
C PHE A 111 11.47 11.88 -8.48
N GLU A 112 11.76 12.12 -7.20
CA GLU A 112 11.11 11.47 -6.06
C GLU A 112 9.60 11.72 -6.02
N GLN A 113 9.14 12.94 -6.35
CA GLN A 113 7.72 13.27 -6.43
C GLN A 113 7.05 12.58 -7.62
N PHE A 114 7.77 12.47 -8.75
CA PHE A 114 7.30 11.70 -9.90
C PHE A 114 7.17 10.22 -9.53
N LYS A 115 8.22 9.62 -8.95
CA LYS A 115 8.25 8.24 -8.46
C LYS A 115 7.11 7.94 -7.49
N ALA A 116 6.87 8.79 -6.49
CA ALA A 116 5.76 8.65 -5.56
C ALA A 116 4.39 8.66 -6.27
N ARG A 117 4.18 9.52 -7.27
CA ARG A 117 2.94 9.51 -8.07
C ARG A 117 2.79 8.24 -8.90
N VAL A 118 3.86 7.81 -9.56
CA VAL A 118 3.87 6.53 -10.31
C VAL A 118 3.51 5.38 -9.39
N PHE A 119 4.06 5.34 -8.17
CA PHE A 119 3.79 4.26 -7.22
C PHE A 119 2.38 4.34 -6.63
N LYS A 120 1.86 5.55 -6.39
CA LYS A 120 0.48 5.77 -5.94
C LYS A 120 -0.53 5.28 -6.98
N VAL A 121 -0.32 5.59 -8.26
CA VAL A 121 -1.22 5.21 -9.36
C VAL A 121 -1.03 3.75 -9.78
N ALA A 122 0.21 3.23 -9.74
CA ALA A 122 0.48 1.81 -9.94
C ALA A 122 -0.24 0.94 -8.90
N GLY A 123 -0.64 1.55 -7.78
CA GLY A 123 -1.28 0.89 -6.67
C GLY A 123 -0.25 0.28 -5.72
N PRO A 124 -0.72 -0.41 -4.68
CA PRO A 124 0.17 -1.03 -3.71
C PRO A 124 0.90 -2.24 -4.29
N GLY A 125 2.19 -2.35 -3.98
CA GLY A 125 3.07 -3.45 -4.37
C GLY A 125 4.48 -3.26 -3.81
N GLU A 126 5.39 -4.19 -4.12
CA GLU A 126 6.77 -4.21 -3.59
C GLU A 126 7.53 -2.89 -3.80
N TRP A 127 7.22 -2.15 -4.87
CA TRP A 127 7.80 -0.83 -5.15
C TRP A 127 7.46 0.23 -4.11
N MET A 128 6.25 0.20 -3.55
CA MET A 128 5.80 1.14 -2.52
C MET A 128 6.50 0.85 -1.20
N GLU A 129 6.63 -0.43 -0.84
CA GLU A 129 7.31 -0.87 0.37
C GLU A 129 8.82 -0.64 0.31
N ASP A 130 9.45 -0.91 -0.84
CA ASP A 130 10.87 -0.64 -1.07
C ASP A 130 11.17 0.86 -0.88
N MET A 131 10.30 1.73 -1.37
CA MET A 131 10.45 3.17 -1.19
C MET A 131 10.21 3.60 0.26
N LEU A 132 9.16 3.09 0.92
CA LEU A 132 8.92 3.36 2.34
C LEU A 132 10.09 2.88 3.20
N ARG A 133 10.64 1.69 2.94
CA ARG A 133 11.81 1.15 3.63
C ARG A 133 13.05 2.01 3.40
N THR A 134 13.30 2.42 2.16
CA THR A 134 14.45 3.27 1.82
C THR A 134 14.36 4.60 2.55
N VAL A 135 13.20 5.26 2.46
CA VAL A 135 12.97 6.57 3.06
C VAL A 135 12.98 6.49 4.58
N SER A 136 12.46 5.42 5.20
CA SER A 136 12.55 5.20 6.64
C SER A 136 13.99 5.14 7.16
N ARG A 137 14.94 4.64 6.35
CA ARG A 137 16.37 4.65 6.71
C ARG A 137 16.99 6.04 6.57
N GLU A 138 16.41 6.91 5.77
CA GLU A 138 16.90 8.26 5.51
C GLU A 138 16.30 9.31 6.45
N SER A 139 15.00 9.22 6.74
CA SER A 139 14.26 10.14 7.60
C SER A 139 12.87 9.60 7.94
N GLU A 140 12.55 9.59 9.24
CA GLU A 140 11.25 9.16 9.78
C GLU A 140 10.11 10.11 9.34
N GLU A 141 10.33 11.43 9.40
CA GLU A 141 9.37 12.44 8.95
C GLU A 141 9.00 12.30 7.46
N ARG A 142 9.98 11.92 6.62
CA ARG A 142 9.75 11.67 5.19
C ARG A 142 8.97 10.37 4.98
N TYR A 143 9.21 9.35 5.79
CA TYR A 143 8.46 8.10 5.76
C TYR A 143 7.00 8.34 6.09
N GLU A 144 6.70 9.10 7.15
CA GLU A 144 5.33 9.43 7.55
C GLU A 144 4.60 10.24 6.47
N ALA A 145 5.27 11.23 5.87
CA ALA A 145 4.71 12.02 4.77
C ALA A 145 4.38 11.16 3.54
N LEU A 146 5.26 10.23 3.15
CA LEU A 146 5.03 9.30 2.05
C LEU A 146 3.95 8.27 2.37
N TYR A 147 3.94 7.74 3.59
CA TYR A 147 2.92 6.82 4.07
C TYR A 147 1.53 7.47 4.05
N ALA A 148 1.42 8.69 4.56
CA ALA A 148 0.18 9.46 4.52
C ALA A 148 -0.25 9.74 3.07
N PHE A 149 0.69 10.10 2.20
CA PHE A 149 0.42 10.32 0.78
C PHE A 149 -0.11 9.06 0.06
N PHE A 150 0.42 7.88 0.38
CA PHE A 150 -0.02 6.61 -0.20
C PHE A 150 -1.36 6.10 0.35
N ASN A 151 -1.61 6.32 1.64
CA ASN A 151 -2.85 5.90 2.30
C ASN A 151 -3.95 6.96 2.27
N ASP A 152 -3.70 8.09 1.60
CA ASP A 152 -4.62 9.24 1.55
C ASP A 152 -5.04 9.73 2.95
N ILE A 153 -4.11 9.61 3.91
CA ILE A 153 -4.32 10.08 5.29
C ILE A 153 -4.10 11.60 5.28
N PRO A 154 -5.08 12.40 5.76
CA PRO A 154 -4.91 13.84 5.82
C PRO A 154 -3.71 14.19 6.71
N ARG A 155 -2.80 15.01 6.15
CA ARG A 155 -1.52 15.42 6.77
C ARG A 155 -1.67 16.13 8.12
N ASP A 156 -2.88 16.60 8.43
CA ASP A 156 -3.24 17.32 9.65
C ASP A 156 -3.03 16.50 10.95
N GLN A 157 -2.89 15.17 10.86
CA GLN A 157 -2.62 14.31 12.04
C GLN A 157 -1.19 13.75 12.14
N GLY A 158 -0.30 14.03 11.17
CA GLY A 158 1.06 13.44 11.13
C GLY A 158 2.21 14.41 11.44
N ALA A 159 1.93 15.66 11.76
CA ALA A 159 2.96 16.70 11.97
C ALA A 159 3.00 17.27 13.39
N GLN A 160 2.32 16.63 14.35
CA GLN A 160 2.23 17.16 15.72
C GLN A 160 2.43 16.07 16.77
N GLN A 161 3.63 15.48 16.76
CA GLN A 161 4.29 14.69 17.81
C GLN A 161 5.63 14.28 17.19
N ALA A 162 6.78 14.93 17.36
CA ALA A 162 7.41 15.27 18.62
C ALA A 162 8.24 16.57 18.48
N ALA A 163 7.83 17.59 19.21
CA ALA A 163 8.68 18.69 19.63
C ALA A 163 8.23 19.06 21.05
N GLU A 164 8.77 18.34 22.03
CA GLU A 164 8.86 18.76 23.44
C GLU A 164 10.15 18.20 24.05
#